data_AF-A0A7J6VIY7-F1
#
_entry.id   AF-A0A7J6VIY7-F1
#
_cell.length_a   1.000
_cell.length_b   1.000
_cell.length_c   1.000
_cell.angle_alpha   90.00
_cell.angle_beta   90.00
_cell.angle_gamma   90.00
#
_symmetry.space_group_name_H-M   'P 1'
#
loop_
_entity.id
_entity.type
_entity.pdbx_description
1 polymer ?
#
loop_
_entity_poly.entity_id
_entity_poly.type
_entity_poly.pdbx_seq_one_letter_code
_entity_poly.pdbx_strand_id
1 'polypeptide(L)'
;MARFSIPYLGLLYLCCWAAIADAKVYAKYKDPKLPIASRIKDLLNRMTLAEKIGQITQIERKNATFDVMKNFFIGSVLSGGGSAPKTNDSAADWVNMVNEIQKGSLSTRLGIPMIYGIDAVHGHSIC
;
A
#
# COMPACT_ATOMS: atom_id res chain seq x y z
N MET A 1 4.54 -40.71 -36.24
CA MET A 1 5.46 -39.65 -35.77
C MET A 1 4.85 -38.31 -36.15
N ALA A 2 4.27 -37.58 -35.20
CA ALA A 2 3.63 -36.29 -35.47
C ALA A 2 4.69 -35.27 -35.90
N ARG A 3 4.67 -34.86 -37.18
CA ARG A 3 5.46 -33.74 -37.69
C ARG A 3 4.78 -32.45 -37.23
N PHE A 4 5.11 -31.97 -36.03
CA PHE A 4 4.72 -30.63 -35.61
C PHE A 4 5.41 -29.63 -36.55
N SER A 5 4.63 -28.95 -37.38
CA SER A 5 5.17 -27.95 -38.30
C SER A 5 5.67 -26.74 -37.49
N ILE A 6 6.86 -26.26 -37.86
CA ILE A 6 7.59 -25.12 -37.29
C ILE A 6 6.70 -23.92 -36.87
N PRO A 7 5.65 -23.50 -37.62
CA PRO A 7 4.74 -22.43 -37.18
C PRO A 7 3.94 -22.74 -35.90
N TYR A 8 3.55 -23.98 -35.65
CA TYR A 8 2.82 -24.35 -34.43
C TYR A 8 3.72 -24.33 -33.20
N LEU A 9 5.00 -24.69 -33.36
CA LEU A 9 5.98 -24.55 -32.28
C LEU A 9 6.20 -23.06 -31.95
N GLY A 10 6.33 -22.21 -32.96
CA GLY A 10 6.46 -20.76 -32.79
C GLY A 10 5.26 -20.13 -32.08
N LEU A 11 4.04 -20.52 -32.46
CA LEU A 11 2.81 -20.06 -31.82
C LEU A 11 2.72 -20.53 -30.35
N LEU A 12 3.10 -21.79 -30.07
CA LEU A 12 3.12 -22.33 -28.71
C LEU A 12 4.13 -21.57 -27.82
N TYR A 13 5.33 -21.28 -28.36
CA TYR A 13 6.34 -20.48 -27.67
C TYR A 13 5.86 -19.06 -27.38
N LEU A 14 5.17 -18.42 -28.34
CA LEU A 14 4.59 -17.08 -28.17
C LEU A 14 3.51 -17.07 -27.08
N CYS A 15 2.61 -18.06 -27.08
CA CYS A 15 1.57 -18.22 -26.07
C CYS A 15 2.14 -18.49 -24.66
N CYS A 16 3.17 -19.33 -24.55
CA CYS A 16 3.87 -19.56 -23.28
C CYS A 16 4.52 -18.26 -22.76
N TRP A 17 5.10 -17.45 -23.64
CA TRP A 17 5.72 -16.18 -23.26
C TRP A 17 4.70 -15.16 -22.76
N ALA A 18 3.55 -15.05 -23.44
CA ALA A 18 2.44 -14.20 -23.02
C ALA A 18 1.88 -14.60 -21.64
N ALA A 19 1.67 -15.90 -21.40
CA ALA A 19 1.17 -16.40 -20.11
C ALA A 19 2.14 -16.13 -18.94
N ILE A 20 3.45 -16.22 -19.18
CA ILE A 20 4.48 -15.92 -18.16
C ILE A 20 4.52 -14.42 -17.84
N ALA A 21 4.32 -13.56 -18.83
CA ALA A 21 4.25 -12.11 -18.62
C ALA A 21 3.04 -11.72 -17.75
N ASP A 22 1.87 -12.31 -18.02
CA ASP A 22 0.64 -12.02 -17.29
C ASP A 22 0.72 -12.48 -15.81
N ALA A 23 1.37 -13.63 -15.56
CA ALA A 23 1.65 -14.11 -14.20
C ALA A 23 2.61 -13.19 -13.40
N LYS A 24 3.49 -12.43 -14.07
CA LYS A 24 4.32 -11.41 -13.41
C LYS A 24 3.56 -10.13 -13.08
N VAL A 25 2.52 -9.81 -13.86
CA VAL A 25 1.69 -8.60 -13.69
C VAL A 25 0.63 -8.78 -12.60
N TYR A 26 0.13 -10.01 -12.41
CA TYR A 26 -0.86 -10.29 -11.37
C TYR A 26 -0.28 -10.18 -9.95
N ALA A 27 -0.74 -9.15 -9.22
CA ALA A 27 -0.33 -8.85 -7.85
C ALA A 27 -1.33 -9.47 -6.84
N LYS A 28 -1.05 -10.69 -6.36
CA LYS A 28 -1.93 -11.43 -5.45
C LYS A 28 -2.30 -10.64 -4.19
N TYR A 29 -1.39 -9.82 -3.66
CA TYR A 29 -1.69 -9.00 -2.48
C TYR A 29 -2.84 -8.00 -2.68
N LYS A 30 -3.15 -7.62 -3.94
CA LYS A 30 -4.27 -6.73 -4.29
C LYS A 30 -5.60 -7.46 -4.49
N ASP A 31 -5.61 -8.80 -4.56
CA ASP A 31 -6.85 -9.54 -4.74
C ASP A 31 -7.59 -9.72 -3.41
N PRO A 32 -8.77 -9.11 -3.21
CA PRO A 32 -9.52 -9.21 -1.95
C PRO A 32 -10.15 -10.59 -1.72
N LYS A 33 -10.22 -11.47 -2.73
CA LYS A 33 -10.81 -12.80 -2.64
C LYS A 33 -9.83 -13.85 -2.08
N LEU A 34 -8.53 -13.54 -2.08
CA LEU A 34 -7.51 -14.45 -1.58
C LEU A 34 -7.42 -14.42 -0.05
N PRO A 35 -7.04 -15.54 0.60
CA PRO A 35 -6.79 -15.57 2.04
C PRO A 35 -5.76 -14.51 2.47
N ILE A 36 -5.98 -13.89 3.63
CA ILE A 36 -5.12 -12.82 4.16
C ILE A 36 -3.65 -13.26 4.20
N ALA A 37 -3.35 -14.46 4.71
CA ALA A 37 -1.99 -14.99 4.79
C ALA A 37 -1.30 -15.08 3.41
N SER A 38 -2.06 -15.43 2.36
CA SER A 38 -1.54 -15.47 0.98
C SER A 38 -1.19 -14.08 0.46
N ARG A 39 -2.03 -13.08 0.77
CA ARG A 39 -1.80 -11.68 0.41
C ARG A 39 -0.58 -11.10 1.14
N ILE A 40 -0.44 -11.39 2.44
CA ILE A 40 0.71 -10.98 3.25
C ILE A 40 2.00 -11.59 2.69
N LYS A 41 2.00 -12.91 2.42
CA LYS A 41 3.19 -13.59 1.89
C LYS A 41 3.62 -13.03 0.54
N ASP A 42 2.68 -12.79 -0.37
CA ASP A 42 2.97 -12.16 -1.67
C ASP A 42 3.51 -10.74 -1.51
N LEU A 43 2.91 -9.92 -0.63
CA LEU A 43 3.35 -8.55 -0.38
C LEU A 43 4.78 -8.51 0.21
N LEU A 44 5.04 -9.26 1.28
CA LEU A 44 6.35 -9.27 1.95
C LEU A 44 7.49 -9.71 1.02
N ASN A 45 7.21 -10.61 0.07
CA ASN A 45 8.18 -11.05 -0.93
C ASN A 45 8.48 -9.98 -2.00
N ARG A 46 7.57 -9.01 -2.20
CA ARG A 46 7.74 -7.90 -3.15
C ARG A 46 8.40 -6.68 -2.53
N MET A 47 8.47 -6.60 -1.20
CA MET A 47 9.02 -5.46 -0.47
C MET A 47 10.55 -5.49 -0.42
N THR A 48 11.14 -4.33 -0.72
CA THR A 48 12.53 -3.98 -0.39
C THR A 48 12.72 -3.84 1.12
N LEU A 49 13.97 -3.79 1.57
CA LEU A 49 14.27 -3.52 2.97
C LEU A 49 13.74 -2.16 3.43
N ALA A 50 13.90 -1.12 2.60
CA ALA A 50 13.40 0.23 2.90
C ALA A 50 11.88 0.24 3.10
N GLU A 51 11.13 -0.45 2.25
CA GLU A 51 9.67 -0.56 2.41
C GLU A 51 9.30 -1.32 3.70
N LYS A 52 10.06 -2.35 4.10
CA LYS A 52 9.83 -3.08 5.37
C LYS A 52 10.10 -2.20 6.58
N ILE A 53 11.17 -1.41 6.55
CA ILE A 53 11.50 -0.45 7.61
C ILE A 53 10.42 0.64 7.67
N GLY A 54 9.98 1.15 6.52
CA GLY A 54 8.88 2.12 6.45
C GLY A 54 7.61 1.60 7.12
N GLN A 55 7.25 0.31 6.91
CA GLN A 55 6.06 -0.29 7.51
C GLN A 55 6.09 -0.36 9.05
N ILE A 56 7.26 -0.51 9.67
CA ILE A 56 7.41 -0.50 11.14
C ILE A 56 7.69 0.89 11.70
N THR A 57 7.64 1.93 10.86
CA THR A 57 7.86 3.32 11.26
C THR A 57 6.52 4.02 11.44
N GLN A 58 6.31 4.56 12.64
CA GLN A 58 5.19 5.43 12.96
C GLN A 58 5.69 6.87 13.17
N ILE A 59 5.07 7.85 12.50
CA ILE A 59 5.43 9.26 12.63
C ILE A 59 4.25 10.11 13.13
N GLU A 60 4.57 11.28 13.68
CA GLU A 60 3.56 12.27 14.06
C GLU A 60 3.05 13.03 12.83
N ARG A 61 1.73 13.32 12.77
CA ARG A 61 1.06 13.87 11.59
C ARG A 61 1.60 15.20 11.08
N LYS A 62 2.19 16.06 11.92
CA LYS A 62 2.83 17.31 11.48
C LYS A 62 4.02 17.07 10.57
N ASN A 63 4.62 15.88 10.61
CA ASN A 63 5.71 15.47 9.74
C ASN A 63 5.24 14.65 8.52
N ALA A 64 3.96 14.27 8.47
CA ALA A 64 3.40 13.36 7.48
C ALA A 64 3.00 14.07 6.18
N THR A 65 3.95 14.74 5.53
CA THR A 65 3.74 15.34 4.21
C THR A 65 3.61 14.26 3.13
N PHE A 66 2.97 14.59 2.00
CA PHE A 66 2.84 13.69 0.86
C PHE A 66 4.19 13.08 0.44
N ASP A 67 5.23 13.90 0.33
CA ASP A 67 6.56 13.45 -0.08
C ASP A 67 7.24 12.57 0.97
N VAL A 68 7.03 12.86 2.26
CA VAL A 68 7.54 11.99 3.33
C VAL A 68 6.89 10.61 3.25
N MET A 69 5.56 10.56 3.13
CA MET A 69 4.85 9.29 3.02
C MET A 69 5.29 8.49 1.79
N LYS A 70 5.44 9.16 0.65
CA LYS A 70 5.84 8.55 -0.63
C LYS A 70 7.29 8.06 -0.64
N ASN A 71 8.22 8.87 -0.15
CA ASN A 71 9.66 8.59 -0.29
C ASN A 71 10.20 7.65 0.80
N PHE A 72 9.55 7.61 1.97
CA PHE A 72 9.99 6.79 3.11
C PHE A 72 9.07 5.61 3.42
N PHE A 73 8.03 5.36 2.60
CA PHE A 73 7.16 4.19 2.70
C PHE A 73 6.50 4.01 4.07
N ILE A 74 6.19 5.12 4.73
CA ILE A 74 5.72 5.18 6.12
C ILE A 74 4.45 4.32 6.31
N GLY A 75 4.50 3.40 7.26
CA GLY A 75 3.42 2.46 7.54
C GLY A 75 2.34 3.01 8.46
N SER A 76 2.69 3.94 9.34
CA SER A 76 1.75 4.47 10.33
C SER A 76 1.96 5.96 10.60
N VAL A 77 0.86 6.66 10.85
CA VAL A 77 0.84 8.06 11.30
C VAL A 77 0.00 8.14 12.55
N LEU A 78 0.32 9.05 13.48
CA LEU A 78 -0.54 9.33 14.63
C LEU A 78 -0.79 10.82 14.85
N SER A 79 -1.92 11.12 15.50
CA SER A 79 -2.12 12.36 16.24
C SER A 79 -1.89 12.11 17.73
N GLY A 80 -0.82 12.66 18.29
CA GLY A 80 -0.65 12.72 19.74
C GLY A 80 -1.63 13.70 20.39
N GLY A 81 -1.66 13.73 21.73
CA GLY A 81 -2.53 14.64 22.49
C GLY A 81 -2.45 16.10 22.02
N GLY A 82 -3.60 16.69 21.70
CA GLY A 82 -3.71 18.07 21.20
C GLY A 82 -3.29 18.27 19.74
N SER A 83 -2.92 17.22 19.00
CA SER A 83 -2.52 17.32 17.61
C SER A 83 -3.71 17.24 16.64
N ALA A 84 -4.63 18.21 16.77
CA ALA A 84 -5.78 18.43 15.89
C ALA A 84 -5.40 19.13 14.57
N PRO A 85 -5.98 18.78 13.40
CA PRO A 85 -5.74 19.43 12.12
C PRO A 85 -5.62 20.96 12.18
N LYS A 86 -6.53 21.62 12.92
CA LYS A 86 -6.58 23.06 13.19
C LYS A 86 -7.38 23.33 14.48
N THR A 87 -7.36 24.56 14.97
CA THR A 87 -8.24 25.00 16.07
C THR A 87 -9.71 24.96 15.64
N ASN A 88 -10.60 24.45 16.49
CA ASN A 88 -12.04 24.28 16.20
C ASN A 88 -12.27 23.49 14.91
N ASP A 89 -11.57 22.37 14.76
CA ASP A 89 -11.73 21.47 13.64
C ASP A 89 -13.08 20.75 13.67
N SER A 90 -13.49 20.29 12.49
CA SER A 90 -14.67 19.47 12.30
C SER A 90 -14.26 18.02 11.98
N ALA A 91 -15.19 17.08 12.08
CA ALA A 91 -14.98 15.72 11.60
C ALA A 91 -14.54 15.68 10.11
N ALA A 92 -15.03 16.63 9.28
CA ALA A 92 -14.64 16.73 7.88
C ALA A 92 -13.17 17.15 7.73
N ASP A 93 -12.64 18.01 8.61
CA ASP A 93 -11.24 18.41 8.59
C ASP A 93 -10.31 17.22 8.89
N TRP A 94 -10.68 16.36 9.85
CA TRP A 94 -9.98 15.11 10.13
C TRP A 94 -9.98 14.17 8.93
N VAL A 95 -11.14 13.94 8.33
CA VAL A 95 -11.27 13.07 7.14
C VAL A 95 -10.41 13.60 5.99
N ASN A 96 -10.46 14.90 5.72
CA ASN A 96 -9.68 15.52 4.65
C ASN A 96 -8.17 15.40 4.91
N MET A 97 -7.71 15.70 6.12
CA MET A 97 -6.31 15.56 6.49
C MET A 97 -5.81 14.13 6.31
N VAL A 98 -6.53 13.14 6.85
CA VAL A 98 -6.14 11.72 6.75
C VAL A 98 -6.12 11.25 5.30
N ASN A 99 -7.10 11.68 4.49
CA ASN A 99 -7.15 11.34 3.06
C ASN A 99 -5.96 11.92 2.29
N GLU A 100 -5.57 13.18 2.54
CA GLU A 100 -4.39 13.77 1.88
C GLU A 100 -3.10 13.03 2.24
N ILE A 101 -2.91 12.65 3.52
CA ILE A 101 -1.76 11.86 3.94
C ILE A 101 -1.78 10.48 3.27
N GLN A 102 -2.94 9.83 3.22
CA GLN A 102 -3.12 8.50 2.62
C GLN A 102 -2.78 8.48 1.12
N LYS A 103 -3.05 9.58 0.38
CA LYS A 103 -2.64 9.72 -1.04
C LYS A 103 -1.13 9.56 -1.22
N GLY A 104 -0.33 10.04 -0.27
CA GLY A 104 1.13 9.86 -0.29
C GLY A 104 1.51 8.38 -0.24
N SER A 105 0.99 7.62 0.72
CA SER A 105 1.24 6.18 0.86
C SER A 105 0.77 5.37 -0.36
N LEU A 106 -0.41 5.69 -0.89
CA LEU A 106 -0.98 5.01 -2.05
C LEU A 106 -0.24 5.31 -3.36
N SER A 107 0.51 6.42 -3.44
CA SER A 107 1.34 6.77 -4.60
C SER A 107 2.66 6.00 -4.69
N THR A 108 3.01 5.21 -3.67
CA THR A 108 4.21 4.38 -3.65
C THR A 108 4.11 3.21 -4.63
N ARG A 109 5.25 2.61 -4.98
CA ARG A 109 5.35 1.46 -5.91
C ARG A 109 4.39 0.31 -5.58
N LEU A 110 4.23 -0.01 -4.29
CA LEU A 110 3.34 -1.08 -3.82
C LEU A 110 1.96 -0.57 -3.37
N GLY A 111 1.79 0.75 -3.21
CA GLY A 111 0.53 1.37 -2.79
C GLY A 111 -0.02 0.79 -1.48
N ILE A 112 0.85 0.53 -0.51
CA ILE A 112 0.44 0.01 0.80
C ILE A 112 -0.19 1.17 1.58
N PRO A 113 -1.46 1.06 2.03
CA PRO A 113 -2.10 2.12 2.80
C PRO A 113 -1.42 2.26 4.18
N MET A 114 -1.29 3.48 4.67
CA MET A 114 -0.93 3.69 6.08
C MET A 114 -2.14 3.44 6.99
N ILE A 115 -1.84 3.07 8.24
CA ILE A 115 -2.79 3.08 9.34
C ILE A 115 -2.65 4.39 10.13
N TYR A 116 -3.76 4.97 10.56
CA TYR A 116 -3.78 6.20 11.35
C TYR A 116 -4.16 5.91 12.80
N GLY A 117 -3.32 6.33 13.75
CA GLY A 117 -3.52 6.19 15.18
C GLY A 117 -3.99 7.47 15.86
N ILE A 118 -4.81 7.32 16.90
CA ILE A 118 -5.25 8.41 17.76
C ILE A 118 -5.56 7.87 19.17
N ASP A 119 -5.29 8.67 20.19
CA ASP A 119 -5.64 8.36 21.58
C ASP A 119 -7.13 8.64 21.86
N ALA A 120 -8.02 7.81 21.33
CA ALA A 120 -9.46 7.87 21.62
C ALA A 120 -9.82 7.13 22.92
N VAL A 121 -9.17 7.49 24.02
CA VAL A 121 -9.18 6.74 25.29
C VAL A 121 -10.47 6.91 26.11
N HIS A 122 -11.28 7.92 25.79
CA HIS A 122 -12.60 8.17 26.40
C HIS A 122 -13.52 8.89 25.41
N GLY A 123 -13.70 8.27 24.24
CA GLY A 123 -14.34 8.88 23.08
C GLY A 123 -13.35 9.60 22.17
N HIS A 124 -13.83 10.21 21.09
CA HIS A 124 -12.98 10.99 20.19
C HIS A 124 -12.75 12.39 20.77
N SER A 125 -11.80 12.50 21.71
CA SER A 125 -11.61 13.66 22.58
C SER A 125 -10.76 14.80 22.02
N ILE A 126 -10.28 14.66 20.77
CA ILE A 126 -9.45 15.65 20.05
C ILE A 126 -10.26 16.33 18.92
N CYS A 127 -11.60 16.31 19.04
CA CYS A 127 -12.56 17.06 18.23
C CYS A 127 -13.31 18.07 19.12
#